data_AF-A0A221P4R9-F1
#
_entry.id   AF-A0A221P4R9-F1
#
_cell.length_a   1.000
_cell.length_b   1.000
_cell.length_c   1.000
_cell.angle_alpha   90.00
_cell.angle_beta   90.00
_cell.angle_gamma   90.00
#
_symmetry.space_group_name_H-M   'P 1'
#
loop_
_entity.id
_entity.type
_entity.pdbx_description
1 polymer ?
#
loop_
_entity_poly.entity_id
_entity_poly.type
_entity_poly.pdbx_seq_one_letter_code
_entity_poly.pdbx_strand_id
1 'polypeptide(L)'
;MRTEYRQLLLRYVLPAVLLGAVAAAVLVLLPDSGNTTSTQAPAAQNISGRPRVCLLQTDTHSTSDRTTEQQVWSALQRVTPSGRVNLQRLSAGSATGRQLAPYLNSLVARHCRLIIAVGRPLAEPVKHNSAQHPHQRYALVAAATGTRRVAAIPPTSSGLDKQLAAVLTDVVPM
;
A
#
# COMPACT_ATOMS: atom_id res chain seq x y z
N MET A 1 45.83 31.71 -70.25
CA MET A 1 44.58 31.02 -69.84
C MET A 1 44.87 29.82 -68.92
N ARG A 2 45.49 30.02 -67.75
CA ARG A 2 45.78 28.93 -66.77
C ARG A 2 45.48 29.29 -65.31
N THR A 3 44.94 30.48 -65.05
CA THR A 3 44.79 31.03 -63.70
C THR A 3 43.37 30.92 -63.11
N GLU A 4 42.37 30.63 -63.94
CA GLU A 4 40.94 30.63 -63.54
C GLU A 4 40.45 29.29 -62.95
N TYR A 5 41.16 28.18 -63.15
CA TYR A 5 40.67 26.84 -62.79
C TYR A 5 40.94 26.43 -61.32
N ARG A 6 41.87 27.11 -60.63
CA ARG A 6 42.25 26.80 -59.23
C ARG A 6 41.29 27.38 -58.19
N GLN A 7 40.56 28.44 -58.54
CA GLN A 7 39.64 29.16 -57.63
C GLN A 7 38.30 28.43 -57.44
N LEU A 8 37.87 27.61 -58.41
CA LEU A 8 36.56 26.93 -58.35
C LEU A 8 36.57 25.64 -57.51
N LEU A 9 37.71 24.94 -57.45
CA LEU A 9 37.79 23.68 -56.69
C LEU A 9 37.91 23.89 -55.17
N LEU A 10 38.39 25.04 -54.70
CA LEU A 10 38.50 25.30 -53.25
C LEU A 10 37.16 25.67 -52.58
N ARG A 11 36.14 26.07 -53.36
CA ARG A 11 34.83 26.50 -52.83
C ARG A 11 33.82 25.37 -52.65
N TYR A 12 34.05 24.19 -53.23
CA TYR A 12 33.10 23.07 -53.20
C TYR A 12 33.54 21.86 -52.37
N VAL A 13 34.81 21.77 -51.96
CA VAL A 13 35.29 20.63 -51.14
C VAL A 13 35.02 20.85 -49.64
N LEU A 14 34.94 22.10 -49.18
CA LEU A 14 34.67 22.44 -47.77
C LEU A 14 33.24 22.13 -47.26
N PRO A 15 32.14 22.36 -48.01
CA PRO A 15 30.80 22.07 -47.49
C PRO A 15 30.45 20.57 -47.50
N ALA A 16 31.12 19.75 -48.33
CA ALA A 16 30.83 18.32 -48.42
C ALA A 16 31.36 17.53 -47.20
N VAL A 17 32.48 17.95 -46.60
CA VAL A 17 33.06 17.28 -45.42
C VAL A 17 32.27 17.59 -44.14
N LEU A 18 31.67 18.78 -44.02
CA LEU A 18 30.86 19.16 -42.87
C LEU A 18 29.50 18.43 -42.81
N LEU A 19 28.89 18.13 -43.96
CA LEU A 19 27.63 17.37 -44.02
C LEU A 19 27.79 15.89 -43.69
N GLY A 20 28.93 15.28 -44.03
CA GLY A 20 29.21 13.87 -43.71
C GLY A 20 29.42 13.60 -42.22
N ALA A 21 30.05 14.54 -41.50
CA ALA A 21 30.32 14.38 -40.06
C ALA A 21 29.03 14.45 -39.20
N VAL A 22 28.04 15.25 -39.60
CA VAL A 22 26.76 15.33 -38.89
C VAL A 22 25.92 14.08 -39.11
N ALA A 23 25.92 13.50 -40.31
CA ALA A 23 25.18 12.26 -40.59
C ALA A 23 25.73 11.05 -39.80
N ALA A 24 27.05 10.96 -39.63
CA ALA A 24 27.67 9.90 -38.81
C ALA A 24 27.40 10.08 -37.30
N ALA A 25 27.38 11.32 -36.80
CA ALA A 25 27.09 11.61 -35.40
C ALA A 25 25.61 11.34 -35.02
N VAL A 26 24.67 11.56 -35.96
CA VAL A 26 23.25 11.23 -35.74
C VAL A 26 23.00 9.73 -35.73
N LEU A 27 23.79 8.93 -36.48
CA LEU A 27 23.61 7.48 -36.52
C LEU A 27 24.09 6.77 -35.23
N VAL A 28 25.04 7.35 -34.50
CA VAL A 28 25.55 6.80 -33.22
C VAL A 28 24.60 7.11 -32.03
N LEU A 29 23.66 8.05 -32.21
CA LEU A 29 22.62 8.37 -31.22
C LEU A 29 21.29 7.64 -31.47
N LEU A 30 21.20 6.79 -32.49
CA LEU A 30 20.06 5.89 -32.65
C LEU A 30 20.15 4.80 -31.58
N PRO A 31 19.16 4.67 -30.68
CA PRO A 31 19.11 3.55 -29.75
C PRO A 31 19.01 2.25 -30.54
N ASP A 32 20.00 1.39 -30.33
CA ASP A 32 20.05 0.00 -30.78
C ASP A 32 18.70 -0.67 -30.45
N SER A 33 17.90 -0.90 -31.48
CA SER A 33 16.59 -1.56 -31.37
C SER A 33 16.79 -3.08 -31.33
N GLY A 34 17.69 -3.55 -30.46
CA GLY A 34 18.24 -4.90 -30.45
C GLY A 34 18.25 -5.59 -29.09
N ASN A 35 17.59 -5.04 -28.08
CA ASN A 35 17.45 -5.65 -26.76
C ASN A 35 15.96 -5.85 -26.44
N THR A 36 15.51 -7.09 -26.59
CA THR A 36 14.25 -7.59 -26.04
C THR A 36 14.34 -7.68 -24.52
N THR A 37 14.55 -6.55 -23.84
CA THR A 37 14.09 -6.38 -22.47
C THR A 37 12.58 -6.39 -22.56
N SER A 38 11.98 -7.55 -22.22
CA SER A 38 10.55 -7.67 -21.95
C SER A 38 10.19 -6.63 -20.89
N THR A 39 9.82 -5.43 -21.35
CA THR A 39 9.28 -4.38 -20.52
C THR A 39 7.86 -4.84 -20.24
N GLN A 40 7.73 -5.64 -19.19
CA GLN A 40 6.43 -6.07 -18.70
C GLN A 40 5.62 -4.81 -18.43
N ALA A 41 4.65 -4.53 -19.30
CA ALA A 41 3.74 -3.41 -19.13
C ALA A 41 3.18 -3.46 -17.70
N PRO A 42 3.07 -2.32 -16.99
CA PRO A 42 2.54 -2.33 -15.64
C PRO A 42 1.16 -2.97 -15.67
N ALA A 43 1.08 -4.21 -15.17
CA ALA A 43 -0.18 -4.92 -15.10
C ALA A 43 -1.09 -4.08 -14.20
N ALA A 44 -2.19 -3.58 -14.76
CA ALA A 44 -3.18 -2.83 -14.00
C ALA A 44 -3.68 -3.74 -12.87
N GLN A 45 -3.16 -3.52 -11.67
CA GLN A 45 -3.61 -4.26 -10.50
C GLN A 45 -5.03 -3.80 -10.21
N ASN A 46 -6.02 -4.69 -10.34
CA ASN A 46 -7.38 -4.36 -9.94
C ASN A 46 -7.44 -4.27 -8.40
N ILE A 47 -7.21 -3.07 -7.88
CA ILE A 47 -7.27 -2.77 -6.45
C ILE A 47 -8.72 -2.79 -5.96
N SER A 48 -9.68 -2.45 -6.82
CA SER A 48 -11.09 -2.27 -6.47
C SER A 48 -11.81 -3.55 -6.04
N GLY A 49 -11.41 -4.71 -6.55
CA GLY A 49 -12.00 -6.00 -6.18
C GLY A 49 -11.46 -6.61 -4.88
N ARG A 50 -10.43 -6.02 -4.27
CA ARG A 50 -9.74 -6.63 -3.13
C ARG A 50 -10.54 -6.43 -1.83
N PRO A 51 -10.63 -7.45 -0.96
CA PRO A 51 -11.27 -7.30 0.34
C PRO A 51 -10.58 -6.21 1.16
N ARG A 52 -11.37 -5.44 1.91
CA ARG A 52 -10.87 -4.38 2.80
C ARG A 52 -10.65 -4.91 4.22
N VAL A 53 -9.51 -4.58 4.80
CA VAL A 53 -9.21 -4.83 6.22
C VAL A 53 -8.88 -3.49 6.85
N CYS A 54 -9.60 -3.15 7.92
CA CYS A 54 -9.59 -1.80 8.48
C CYS A 54 -9.09 -1.83 9.92
N LEU A 55 -8.03 -1.10 10.19
CA LEU A 55 -7.48 -0.87 11.53
C LEU A 55 -8.12 0.40 12.12
N LEU A 56 -8.71 0.29 13.31
CA LEU A 56 -9.20 1.41 14.11
C LEU A 56 -8.34 1.55 15.37
N GLN A 57 -7.91 2.77 15.65
CA GLN A 57 -7.19 3.14 16.86
C GLN A 57 -7.72 4.47 17.42
N THR A 58 -7.36 4.76 18.66
CA THR A 58 -7.64 6.04 19.32
C THR A 58 -6.32 6.70 19.65
N ASP A 59 -6.26 8.02 19.63
CA ASP A 59 -5.09 8.73 20.12
C ASP A 59 -4.93 8.43 21.61
N THR A 60 -3.75 7.93 21.97
CA THR A 60 -3.39 7.59 23.33
C THR A 60 -2.21 8.43 23.79
N HIS A 61 -2.31 8.95 25.01
CA HIS A 61 -1.20 9.65 25.65
C HIS A 61 -0.12 8.68 26.14
N SER A 62 -0.43 7.37 26.23
CA SER A 62 0.53 6.33 26.61
C SER A 62 1.48 6.02 25.48
N THR A 63 2.79 6.08 25.75
CA THR A 63 3.82 5.66 24.78
C THR A 63 3.70 4.18 24.44
N SER A 64 3.39 3.32 25.41
CA SER A 64 3.25 1.87 25.21
C SER A 64 2.10 1.52 24.26
N ASP A 65 0.98 2.23 24.36
CA ASP A 65 -0.17 2.01 23.48
C ASP A 65 0.15 2.48 22.04
N ARG A 66 0.81 3.63 21.88
CA ARG A 66 1.32 4.10 20.57
C ARG A 66 2.28 3.11 19.93
N THR A 67 3.19 2.54 20.73
CA THR A 67 4.09 1.48 20.25
C THR A 67 3.31 0.25 19.81
N THR A 68 2.27 -0.16 20.55
CA THR A 68 1.42 -1.29 20.18
C THR A 68 0.69 -1.04 18.87
N GLU A 69 0.09 0.13 18.68
CA GLU A 69 -0.58 0.52 17.42
C GLU A 69 0.36 0.46 16.21
N GLN A 70 1.57 1.00 16.36
CA GLN A 70 2.60 0.92 15.33
C GLN A 70 3.01 -0.51 15.03
N GLN A 71 3.24 -1.33 16.07
CA GLN A 71 3.59 -2.74 15.92
C GLN A 71 2.51 -3.54 15.21
N VAL A 72 1.24 -3.35 15.57
CA VAL A 72 0.09 -4.00 14.92
C VAL A 72 -0.01 -3.60 13.47
N TRP A 73 0.14 -2.31 13.15
CA TRP A 73 0.12 -1.87 11.76
C TRP A 73 1.25 -2.47 10.94
N SER A 74 2.49 -2.43 11.45
CA SER A 74 3.62 -3.02 10.76
C SER A 74 3.46 -4.53 10.60
N ALA A 75 2.92 -5.22 11.60
CA ALA A 75 2.59 -6.63 11.52
C ALA A 75 1.57 -6.90 10.42
N LEU A 76 0.47 -6.14 10.38
CA LEU A 76 -0.54 -6.24 9.31
C LEU A 76 0.05 -6.08 7.92
N GLN A 77 0.96 -5.12 7.75
CA GLN A 77 1.68 -4.93 6.48
C GLN A 77 2.56 -6.13 6.13
N ARG A 78 3.23 -6.77 7.10
CA ARG A 78 4.06 -7.96 6.86
C ARG A 78 3.23 -9.19 6.49
N VAL A 79 2.14 -9.43 7.21
CA VAL A 79 1.32 -10.65 7.04
C VAL A 79 0.35 -10.57 5.87
N THR A 80 0.22 -9.38 5.28
CA THR A 80 -0.63 -9.14 4.13
C THR A 80 0.25 -8.97 2.89
N PRO A 81 0.26 -9.94 1.96
CA PRO A 81 1.01 -9.82 0.72
C PRO A 81 0.51 -8.63 -0.10
N SER A 82 1.44 -7.89 -0.71
CA SER A 82 1.14 -6.79 -1.62
C SER A 82 0.06 -7.19 -2.62
N GLY A 83 -1.08 -6.53 -2.51
CA GLY A 83 -2.18 -6.69 -3.44
C GLY A 83 -3.14 -7.85 -3.23
N ARG A 84 -3.20 -8.43 -2.03
CA ARG A 84 -4.29 -9.35 -1.65
C ARG A 84 -5.44 -8.68 -0.91
N VAL A 85 -5.16 -7.62 -0.16
CA VAL A 85 -6.20 -6.84 0.54
C VAL A 85 -5.93 -5.35 0.40
N ASN A 86 -6.96 -4.56 0.65
CA ASN A 86 -6.85 -3.13 0.85
C ASN A 86 -6.78 -2.85 2.36
N LEU A 87 -5.57 -2.65 2.88
CA LEU A 87 -5.35 -2.23 4.27
C LEU A 87 -5.67 -0.74 4.43
N GLN A 88 -6.55 -0.41 5.37
CA GLN A 88 -6.89 0.96 5.72
C GLN A 88 -6.66 1.19 7.22
N ARG A 89 -6.16 2.37 7.59
CA ARG A 89 -6.04 2.79 8.98
C ARG A 89 -6.92 4.01 9.23
N LEU A 90 -7.64 4.01 10.33
CA LEU A 90 -8.45 5.13 10.81
C LEU A 90 -8.05 5.41 12.27
N SER A 91 -7.77 6.68 12.59
CA SER A 91 -7.74 7.15 13.98
C SER A 91 -9.07 7.80 14.32
N ALA A 92 -9.60 7.48 15.49
CA ALA A 92 -10.75 8.16 16.08
C ALA A 92 -10.36 9.38 16.93
N GLY A 93 -9.09 9.80 16.90
CA GLY A 93 -8.60 10.85 17.77
C GLY A 93 -8.77 10.48 19.24
N SER A 94 -9.08 11.45 20.09
CA SER A 94 -9.37 11.27 21.51
C SER A 94 -10.78 10.75 21.82
N ALA A 95 -11.54 10.27 20.83
CA ALA A 95 -12.90 9.76 21.04
C ALA A 95 -12.92 8.55 21.97
N THR A 96 -13.91 8.48 22.85
CA THR A 96 -14.06 7.38 23.83
C THR A 96 -15.51 6.90 23.96
N GLY A 97 -15.67 5.66 24.45
CA GLY A 97 -16.98 5.09 24.76
C GLY A 97 -17.96 5.18 23.59
N ARG A 98 -19.11 5.83 23.80
CA ARG A 98 -20.16 5.99 22.78
C ARG A 98 -19.74 6.84 21.59
N GLN A 99 -18.74 7.73 21.73
CA GLN A 99 -18.23 8.55 20.62
C GLN A 99 -17.55 7.70 19.54
N LEU A 100 -17.18 6.46 19.85
CA LEU A 100 -16.54 5.52 18.91
C LEU A 100 -17.54 4.80 18.00
N ALA A 101 -18.83 4.83 18.33
CA ALA A 101 -19.88 4.22 17.52
C ALA A 101 -19.90 4.71 16.04
N PRO A 102 -19.88 6.03 15.74
CA PRO A 102 -19.84 6.48 14.35
C PRO A 102 -18.59 6.00 13.59
N TYR A 103 -17.43 5.90 14.24
CA TYR A 103 -16.21 5.40 13.60
C TYR A 103 -16.35 3.92 13.23
N LEU A 104 -16.81 3.08 14.16
CA LEU A 104 -17.05 1.67 13.90
C LEU A 104 -18.11 1.46 12.81
N ASN A 105 -19.24 2.18 12.90
CA ASN A 105 -20.28 2.12 11.88
C ASN A 105 -19.78 2.59 10.50
N SER A 106 -18.87 3.57 10.45
CA SER A 106 -18.27 3.99 9.18
C SER A 106 -17.44 2.89 8.53
N LEU A 107 -16.77 2.03 9.31
CA LEU A 107 -15.99 0.92 8.79
C LEU A 107 -16.90 -0.21 8.28
N VAL A 108 -18.03 -0.45 8.96
CA VAL A 108 -19.08 -1.37 8.48
C VAL A 108 -19.68 -0.86 7.16
N ALA A 109 -20.04 0.42 7.10
CA ALA A 109 -20.58 1.05 5.89
C ALA A 109 -19.56 1.07 4.74
N ARG A 110 -18.27 1.13 5.06
CA ARG A 110 -17.17 0.92 4.12
C ARG A 110 -16.93 -0.55 3.81
N HIS A 111 -17.84 -1.48 4.14
CA HIS A 111 -17.71 -2.91 3.81
C HIS A 111 -16.32 -3.50 4.13
N CYS A 112 -15.71 -3.07 5.25
CA CYS A 112 -14.50 -3.68 5.74
C CYS A 112 -14.82 -5.13 6.08
N ARG A 113 -14.17 -6.11 5.44
CA ARG A 113 -14.43 -7.53 5.74
C ARG A 113 -13.95 -7.93 7.14
N LEU A 114 -12.96 -7.21 7.65
CA LEU A 114 -12.46 -7.34 9.01
C LEU A 114 -12.16 -5.96 9.58
N ILE A 115 -12.64 -5.71 10.80
CA ILE A 115 -12.33 -4.52 11.59
C ILE A 115 -11.41 -4.95 12.72
N ILE A 116 -10.21 -4.40 12.76
CA ILE A 116 -9.21 -4.65 13.80
C ILE A 116 -9.14 -3.41 14.67
N ALA A 117 -9.49 -3.53 15.94
CA ALA A 117 -9.44 -2.45 16.90
C ALA A 117 -8.23 -2.60 17.82
N VAL A 118 -7.48 -1.53 18.04
CA VAL A 118 -6.27 -1.56 18.87
C VAL A 118 -6.44 -0.72 20.13
N GLY A 119 -6.18 -1.32 21.28
CA GLY A 119 -6.18 -0.64 22.57
C GLY A 119 -7.45 -0.88 23.40
N ARG A 120 -7.30 -0.67 24.70
CA ARG A 120 -8.36 -0.88 25.70
C ARG A 120 -9.63 -0.03 25.48
N PRO A 121 -9.55 1.26 25.08
CA PRO A 121 -10.74 2.10 24.89
C PRO A 121 -11.75 1.55 23.88
N LEU A 122 -11.31 0.71 22.94
CA LEU A 122 -12.16 0.12 21.90
C LEU A 122 -12.83 -1.20 22.32
N ALA A 123 -12.48 -1.80 23.46
CA ALA A 123 -12.98 -3.11 23.86
C ALA A 123 -14.51 -3.19 23.96
N GLU A 124 -15.11 -2.34 24.80
CA GLU A 124 -16.57 -2.28 24.96
C GLU A 124 -17.29 -1.75 23.71
N PRO A 125 -16.84 -0.66 23.05
CA PRO A 125 -17.44 -0.20 21.80
C PRO A 125 -17.48 -1.26 20.70
N VAL A 126 -16.40 -2.02 20.50
CA VAL A 126 -16.35 -3.11 19.51
C VAL A 126 -17.30 -4.23 19.88
N LYS A 127 -17.34 -4.63 21.15
CA LYS A 127 -18.27 -5.65 21.62
C LYS A 127 -19.72 -5.24 21.37
N HIS A 128 -20.08 -4.00 21.73
CA HIS A 128 -21.40 -3.45 21.47
C HIS A 128 -21.73 -3.42 19.97
N ASN A 129 -20.80 -2.94 19.14
CA ASN A 129 -21.00 -2.86 17.69
C ASN A 129 -21.11 -4.25 17.04
N SER A 130 -20.34 -5.23 17.50
CA SER A 130 -20.42 -6.63 17.02
C SER A 130 -21.75 -7.31 17.32
N ALA A 131 -22.45 -6.87 18.37
CA ALA A 131 -23.80 -7.35 18.67
C ALA A 131 -24.84 -6.74 17.72
N GLN A 132 -24.63 -5.50 17.27
CA GLN A 132 -25.51 -4.79 16.33
C GLN A 132 -25.28 -5.22 14.87
N HIS A 133 -24.05 -5.63 14.53
CA HIS A 133 -23.66 -6.05 13.18
C HIS A 133 -23.15 -7.50 13.18
N PRO A 134 -24.05 -8.49 13.35
CA PRO A 134 -23.65 -9.89 13.60
C PRO A 134 -22.92 -10.56 12.42
N HIS A 135 -23.00 -9.99 11.22
CA HIS A 135 -22.29 -10.46 10.02
C HIS A 135 -20.92 -9.81 9.83
N GLN A 136 -20.61 -8.75 10.58
CA GLN A 136 -19.32 -8.09 10.54
C GLN A 136 -18.32 -8.85 11.41
N ARG A 137 -17.09 -9.02 10.90
CA ARG A 137 -16.00 -9.66 11.65
C ARG A 137 -15.14 -8.62 12.35
N TYR A 138 -14.78 -8.93 13.60
CA TYR A 138 -13.98 -8.05 14.46
C TYR A 138 -12.82 -8.81 15.10
N ALA A 139 -11.70 -8.11 15.26
CA ALA A 139 -10.62 -8.49 16.15
C ALA A 139 -10.24 -7.33 17.06
N LEU A 140 -9.90 -7.64 18.31
CA LEU A 140 -9.49 -6.69 19.32
C LEU A 140 -8.05 -7.01 19.75
N VAL A 141 -7.14 -6.08 19.50
CA VAL A 141 -5.77 -6.11 20.02
C VAL A 141 -5.71 -5.33 21.33
N ALA A 142 -5.92 -6.03 22.44
CA ALA A 142 -5.88 -5.48 23.78
C ALA A 142 -5.66 -6.59 24.80
N ALA A 143 -5.32 -6.24 26.05
CA ALA A 143 -5.24 -7.20 27.15
C ALA A 143 -6.61 -7.79 27.60
N ALA A 144 -7.68 -7.53 26.85
CA ALA A 144 -9.03 -7.98 27.16
C ALA A 144 -9.33 -9.34 26.53
N THR A 145 -10.19 -10.12 27.17
CA THR A 145 -10.70 -11.38 26.60
C THR A 145 -11.71 -11.12 25.49
N GLY A 146 -11.59 -11.88 24.40
CA GLY A 146 -12.51 -11.81 23.27
C GLY A 146 -13.90 -12.34 23.62
N THR A 147 -14.81 -12.24 22.65
CA THR A 147 -16.12 -12.90 22.72
C THR A 147 -16.26 -13.84 21.53
N ARG A 148 -17.34 -14.63 21.48
CA ARG A 148 -17.64 -15.47 20.29
C ARG A 148 -17.62 -14.66 18.97
N ARG A 149 -17.91 -13.36 19.02
CA ARG A 149 -18.01 -12.47 17.85
C ARG A 149 -16.78 -11.58 17.64
N VAL A 150 -15.85 -11.56 18.59
CA VAL A 150 -14.66 -10.69 18.58
C VAL A 150 -13.44 -11.52 18.94
N ALA A 151 -12.56 -11.76 17.96
CA ALA A 151 -11.29 -12.43 18.23
C ALA A 151 -10.40 -11.54 19.10
N ALA A 152 -9.81 -12.10 20.16
CA ALA A 152 -8.83 -11.36 20.97
C ALA A 152 -7.41 -11.71 20.54
N ILE A 153 -6.58 -10.68 20.46
CA ILE A 153 -5.17 -10.74 20.12
C ILE A 153 -4.41 -10.04 21.26
N PRO A 154 -3.63 -10.78 22.06
CA PRO A 154 -2.76 -10.17 23.06
C PRO A 154 -1.80 -9.15 22.41
N PRO A 155 -1.53 -8.00 23.05
CA PRO A 155 -0.66 -6.96 22.50
C PRO A 155 0.84 -7.34 22.53
N THR A 156 1.20 -8.50 23.06
CA THR A 156 2.59 -8.94 23.19
C THR A 156 3.17 -9.40 21.85
N SER A 157 4.43 -9.03 21.60
CA SER A 157 5.13 -9.26 20.33
C SER A 157 5.39 -10.73 19.98
N SER A 158 5.35 -11.66 20.93
CA SER A 158 5.52 -13.08 20.67
C SER A 158 4.31 -13.66 19.92
N GLY A 159 4.42 -13.72 18.60
CA GLY A 159 3.43 -14.34 17.73
C GLY A 159 2.31 -13.43 17.23
N LEU A 160 2.42 -12.10 17.38
CA LEU A 160 1.47 -11.13 16.84
C LEU A 160 1.22 -11.36 15.33
N ASP A 161 2.29 -11.55 14.56
CA ASP A 161 2.20 -11.83 13.11
C ASP A 161 1.40 -13.11 12.84
N LYS A 162 1.66 -14.19 13.60
CA LYS A 162 0.93 -15.46 13.45
C LYS A 162 -0.56 -15.32 13.79
N GLN A 163 -0.88 -14.57 14.84
CA GLN A 163 -2.26 -14.34 15.26
C GLN A 163 -3.02 -13.45 14.26
N LEU A 164 -2.40 -12.38 13.78
CA LEU A 164 -2.99 -11.54 12.73
C LEU A 164 -3.18 -12.33 11.43
N ALA A 165 -2.20 -13.15 11.02
CA ALA A 165 -2.32 -14.02 9.87
C ALA A 165 -3.49 -15.02 10.01
N ALA A 166 -3.71 -15.57 11.21
CA ALA A 166 -4.83 -16.47 11.50
C ALA A 166 -6.20 -15.77 11.40
N VAL A 167 -6.32 -14.53 11.87
CA VAL A 167 -7.58 -13.77 11.74
C VAL A 167 -7.84 -13.36 10.28
N LEU A 168 -6.78 -13.11 9.51
CA LEU A 168 -6.84 -12.73 8.11
C LEU A 168 -7.18 -13.88 7.15
N THR A 169 -6.86 -15.13 7.51
CA THR A 169 -7.08 -16.31 6.63
C THR A 169 -8.55 -16.49 6.27
N ASP A 170 -9.44 -16.12 7.17
CA ASP A 170 -10.89 -16.15 6.95
C ASP A 170 -11.40 -14.96 6.08
N VAL A 171 -10.59 -13.92 5.87
CA VAL A 171 -10.95 -12.72 5.06
C VAL A 171 -10.47 -12.87 3.62
N VAL A 172 -9.31 -13.50 3.48
CA VAL A 172 -8.60 -13.71 2.22
C VAL A 172 -8.46 -15.21 2.08
N PRO A 173 -9.29 -15.88 1.26
CA PRO A 173 -8.96 -17.26 0.90
C PRO A 173 -7.55 -17.22 0.29
N MET A 174 -6.61 -17.85 0.99
CA MET A 174 -5.18 -17.80 0.66
C MET A 174 -4.87 -18.56 -0.63
#